data_AF-A0A3D0SZ03-F1
#
_entry.id   AF-A0A3D0SZ03-F1
#
_cell.length_a   1.000
_cell.length_b   1.000
_cell.length_c   1.000
_cell.angle_alpha   90.00
_cell.angle_beta   90.00
_cell.angle_gamma   90.00
#
_symmetry.space_group_name_H-M   'P 1'
#
loop_
_entity.id
_entity.type
_entity.pdbx_description
1 polymer ?
#
loop_
_entity_poly.entity_id
_entity_poly.type
_entity_poly.pdbx_seq_one_letter_code
_entity_poly.pdbx_strand_id
1 'polypeptide(L)'
;MSVTYTGTFWSAVTRALLSLRRDKSLTMEDEATALSALGNIESGDYPITALNEKLALLSKSDSPQKIGQSLLGYLDFNKMGTFHCFLSMARDINAALDALHTFDTPLFEASEEIQINKTENQVTLTVKAGILADMEPFMVAFLLALFRHLAGRNFDFNQVELVHEHPGWLLASVSEAHCSHHHPALAVTFDARWLASPSFFYSPKLQLVLVKNLQPAGEGGFKQDLVDAFKQFDTPARIRSEAVGELLGMSESVFRRKLKQEKLSFSALLKSHIHERSINGLLSGEKVDVLAESLGFSDRRSFDRSFKEFTGISPGQLRQVGSRLRFQRGNQALIEVTENLPPLPETISHIVNLSDEQLTVSRLVKLIEPDPVFLAHIIGKASKALYGSVPQSLEQAIGRNLGVNNVRNLAVLFAAQQYLTVQSVHPNIERLIDAMLLSNALFETLFASEYSSDDKALIAQLTLFGPLALLLIFHTEHLDASLFFEQWQNASSFDEFQSALAAEHNLCLYGASSLLLVRWGFTSKVNQTLWRLCQEPDAKVNQRIRCCHELAFNSLCFNQAQIHDEQLADVLSEQQLTEAIELLANW
;
A
#
# COMPACT_ATOMS: atom_id res chain seq x y z
N MET A 1 3.32 36.26 -16.82
CA MET A 1 2.85 36.06 -15.43
C MET A 1 3.59 34.86 -14.89
N SER A 2 4.12 34.93 -13.67
CA SER A 2 4.67 33.73 -13.00
C SER A 2 3.53 32.74 -12.82
N VAL A 3 3.62 31.57 -13.43
CA VAL A 3 2.63 30.49 -13.25
C VAL A 3 2.76 29.99 -11.81
N THR A 4 1.69 30.12 -11.02
CA THR A 4 1.63 29.61 -9.65
C THR A 4 1.01 28.22 -9.69
N TYR A 5 1.78 27.19 -9.33
CA TYR A 5 1.34 25.80 -9.37
C TYR A 5 0.91 25.29 -7.98
N THR A 6 0.23 24.14 -7.93
CA THR A 6 -0.14 23.49 -6.67
C THR A 6 1.07 22.79 -6.04
N GLY A 7 1.79 23.49 -5.17
CA GLY A 7 3.07 23.04 -4.62
C GLY A 7 3.04 21.67 -3.95
N THR A 8 2.00 21.38 -3.17
CA THR A 8 1.82 20.07 -2.50
C THR A 8 1.69 18.93 -3.49
N PHE A 9 0.92 19.11 -4.58
CA PHE A 9 0.77 18.13 -5.64
C PHE A 9 2.12 17.81 -6.31
N TRP A 10 2.83 18.83 -6.77
CA TRP A 10 4.11 18.64 -7.47
C TRP A 10 5.24 18.14 -6.57
N SER A 11 5.24 18.54 -5.29
CA SER A 11 6.16 17.99 -4.29
C SER A 11 5.86 16.50 -4.04
N ALA A 12 4.60 16.08 -4.01
CA ALA A 12 4.22 14.68 -3.91
C ALA A 12 4.65 13.86 -5.15
N VAL A 13 4.43 14.38 -6.36
CA VAL A 13 4.92 13.75 -7.61
C VAL A 13 6.45 13.58 -7.58
N THR A 14 7.17 14.61 -7.12
CA THR A 14 8.63 14.55 -6.99
C THR A 14 9.07 13.47 -5.99
N ARG A 15 8.41 13.36 -4.83
CA ARG A 15 8.66 12.30 -3.84
C ARG A 15 8.34 10.90 -4.37
N ALA A 16 7.29 10.77 -5.19
CA ALA A 16 6.91 9.52 -5.83
C ALA A 16 8.03 9.02 -6.75
N LEU A 17 8.57 9.90 -7.60
CA LEU A 17 9.70 9.59 -8.48
C LEU A 17 10.96 9.21 -7.70
N LEU A 18 11.33 9.97 -6.67
CA LEU A 18 12.50 9.66 -5.83
C LEU A 18 12.35 8.29 -5.16
N SER A 19 11.17 7.97 -4.64
CA SER A 19 10.91 6.67 -4.00
C SER A 19 10.97 5.53 -5.02
N LEU A 20 10.38 5.72 -6.20
CA LEU A 20 10.42 4.76 -7.30
C LEU A 20 11.85 4.47 -7.73
N ARG A 21 12.66 5.51 -7.97
CA ARG A 21 14.04 5.36 -8.42
C ARG A 21 14.87 4.60 -7.40
N ARG A 22 14.76 4.94 -6.11
CA ARG A 22 15.42 4.23 -5.02
C ARG A 22 15.04 2.76 -4.99
N ASP A 23 13.75 2.45 -5.03
CA ASP A 23 13.26 1.07 -4.89
C ASP A 23 13.57 0.22 -6.14
N LYS A 24 13.61 0.83 -7.32
CA LYS A 24 13.98 0.16 -8.59
C LYS A 24 15.47 0.24 -8.91
N SER A 25 16.29 0.76 -8.00
CA SER A 25 17.75 0.93 -8.16
C SER A 25 18.14 1.64 -9.46
N LEU A 26 17.41 2.70 -9.82
CA LEU A 26 17.71 3.56 -10.97
C LEU A 26 18.85 4.55 -10.61
N THR A 27 19.54 5.09 -11.62
CA THR A 27 20.76 5.92 -11.46
C THR A 27 20.59 7.06 -10.44
N MET A 28 21.54 7.23 -9.51
CA MET A 28 21.38 8.11 -8.34
C MET A 28 21.84 9.57 -8.53
N GLU A 29 22.33 9.94 -9.71
CA GLU A 29 22.77 11.32 -9.97
C GLU A 29 21.56 12.28 -9.85
N ASP A 30 21.76 13.41 -9.15
CA ASP A 30 20.77 14.48 -8.93
C ASP A 30 19.59 14.27 -7.95
N GLU A 31 19.49 13.14 -7.24
CA GLU A 31 18.41 12.93 -6.25
C GLU A 31 18.52 13.85 -5.01
N ALA A 32 19.74 14.16 -4.58
CA ALA A 32 19.98 15.03 -3.42
C ALA A 32 19.48 16.47 -3.67
N THR A 33 19.61 16.97 -4.90
CA THR A 33 19.15 18.32 -5.26
C THR A 33 17.63 18.37 -5.30
N ALA A 34 16.97 17.33 -5.86
CA ALA A 34 15.52 17.19 -5.82
C ALA A 34 14.99 17.12 -4.37
N LEU A 35 15.64 16.35 -3.50
CA LEU A 35 15.26 16.21 -2.10
C LEU A 35 15.33 17.55 -1.35
N SER A 36 16.39 18.33 -1.58
CA SER A 36 16.54 19.66 -1.00
C SER A 36 15.51 20.68 -1.51
N ALA A 37 14.97 20.48 -2.71
CA ALA A 37 14.00 21.38 -3.32
C ALA A 37 12.56 21.15 -2.81
N LEU A 38 12.25 20.00 -2.21
CA LEU A 38 10.88 19.60 -1.84
C LEU A 38 10.14 20.63 -0.99
N GLY A 39 10.83 21.28 -0.03
CA GLY A 39 10.24 22.32 0.81
C GLY A 39 9.80 23.55 0.00
N ASN A 40 10.67 24.02 -0.90
CA ASN A 40 10.39 25.17 -1.76
C ASN A 40 9.34 24.85 -2.84
N ILE A 41 9.31 23.60 -3.33
CA ILE A 41 8.26 23.15 -4.26
C ILE A 41 6.92 23.16 -3.53
N GLU A 42 6.88 22.65 -2.29
CA GLU A 42 5.66 22.56 -1.51
C GLU A 42 5.10 23.94 -1.12
N SER A 43 5.98 24.92 -0.84
CA SER A 43 5.58 26.31 -0.56
C SER A 43 5.22 27.11 -1.82
N GLY A 44 5.53 26.60 -3.02
CA GLY A 44 5.34 27.31 -4.29
C GLY A 44 6.44 28.31 -4.62
N ASP A 45 7.52 28.37 -3.83
CA ASP A 45 8.66 29.27 -4.01
C ASP A 45 9.72 28.72 -5.00
N TYR A 46 9.52 27.50 -5.50
CA TYR A 46 10.43 26.90 -6.48
C TYR A 46 10.02 27.28 -7.92
N PRO A 47 10.93 27.75 -8.79
CA PRO A 47 10.56 28.16 -10.16
C PRO A 47 9.97 27.01 -10.98
N ILE A 48 8.86 27.26 -11.69
CA ILE A 48 8.18 26.22 -12.50
C ILE A 48 9.08 25.64 -13.60
N THR A 49 9.95 26.45 -14.20
CA THR A 49 10.93 25.99 -15.20
C THR A 49 11.94 25.02 -14.59
N ALA A 50 12.44 25.33 -13.40
CA ALA A 50 13.35 24.46 -12.67
C ALA A 50 12.66 23.16 -12.22
N LEU A 51 11.38 23.24 -11.83
CA LEU A 51 10.57 22.06 -11.49
C LEU A 51 10.40 21.14 -12.70
N ASN A 52 10.04 21.70 -13.85
CA ASN A 52 9.90 20.95 -15.11
C ASN A 52 11.21 20.24 -15.48
N GLU A 53 12.34 20.97 -15.48
CA GLU A 53 13.67 20.39 -15.73
C GLU A 53 14.00 19.27 -14.74
N LYS A 54 13.64 19.45 -13.45
CA LYS A 54 13.87 18.44 -12.42
C LYS A 54 13.06 17.18 -12.64
N LEU A 55 11.77 17.30 -12.99
CA LEU A 55 10.91 16.16 -13.30
C LEU A 55 11.39 15.42 -14.56
N ALA A 56 11.81 16.15 -15.59
CA ALA A 56 12.42 15.57 -16.79
C ALA A 56 13.67 14.74 -16.44
N LEU A 57 14.53 15.29 -15.57
CA LEU A 57 15.75 14.62 -15.13
C LEU A 57 15.46 13.36 -14.30
N LEU A 58 14.54 13.43 -13.33
CA LEU A 58 14.12 12.28 -12.52
C LEU A 58 13.41 11.20 -13.35
N SER A 59 12.93 11.53 -14.54
CA SER A 59 12.31 10.60 -15.48
C SER A 59 13.32 9.96 -16.44
N LYS A 60 14.56 10.47 -16.54
CA LYS A 60 15.60 9.87 -17.38
C LYS A 60 16.06 8.54 -16.77
N SER A 61 16.03 7.50 -17.61
CA SER A 61 16.45 6.15 -17.27
C SER A 61 16.73 5.37 -18.56
N ASP A 62 17.60 4.36 -18.49
CA ASP A 62 17.78 3.37 -19.57
C ASP A 62 16.58 2.43 -19.73
N SER A 63 15.64 2.45 -18.77
CA SER A 63 14.42 1.63 -18.78
C SER A 63 13.19 2.47 -18.40
N PRO A 64 12.80 3.46 -19.21
CA PRO A 64 11.71 4.39 -18.89
C PRO A 64 10.37 3.66 -18.67
N GLN A 65 10.15 2.52 -19.30
CA GLN A 65 8.96 1.67 -19.11
C GLN A 65 8.80 1.23 -17.65
N LYS A 66 9.89 1.01 -16.91
CA LYS A 66 9.82 0.64 -15.47
C LYS A 66 9.24 1.77 -14.63
N ILE A 67 9.52 3.03 -15.00
CA ILE A 67 8.93 4.19 -14.35
C ILE A 67 7.42 4.21 -14.64
N GLY A 68 7.02 4.05 -15.90
CA GLY A 68 5.59 3.98 -16.27
C GLY A 68 4.82 2.87 -15.54
N GLN A 69 5.36 1.65 -15.53
CA GLN A 69 4.75 0.46 -14.88
C GLN A 69 4.46 0.69 -13.41
N SER A 70 5.35 1.43 -12.76
CA SER A 70 5.34 1.59 -11.32
C SER A 70 4.80 2.94 -10.86
N LEU A 71 4.79 4.01 -11.66
CA LEU A 71 4.54 5.35 -11.13
C LEU A 71 3.21 5.47 -10.39
N LEU A 72 2.13 4.90 -10.94
CA LEU A 72 0.77 5.10 -10.43
C LEU A 72 0.65 4.79 -8.94
N GLY A 73 1.24 3.71 -8.44
CA GLY A 73 1.15 3.39 -7.01
C GLY A 73 2.28 3.98 -6.16
N TYR A 74 3.19 4.79 -6.71
CA TYR A 74 4.01 5.69 -5.90
C TYR A 74 3.32 7.03 -5.64
N LEU A 75 2.22 7.33 -6.34
CA LEU A 75 1.43 8.53 -6.11
C LEU A 75 0.65 8.39 -4.79
N ASP A 76 0.93 9.25 -3.81
CA ASP A 76 0.24 9.27 -2.52
C ASP A 76 -0.66 10.50 -2.41
N PHE A 77 -1.98 10.31 -2.54
CA PHE A 77 -2.96 11.40 -2.47
C PHE A 77 -2.89 12.18 -1.15
N ASN A 78 -2.46 11.56 -0.05
CA ASN A 78 -2.36 12.22 1.25
C ASN A 78 -1.20 13.24 1.31
N LYS A 79 -0.29 13.18 0.34
CA LYS A 79 0.82 14.13 0.18
C LYS A 79 0.50 15.25 -0.81
N MET A 80 -0.56 15.10 -1.60
CA MET A 80 -0.91 16.03 -2.68
C MET A 80 -1.70 17.24 -2.21
N GLY A 81 -2.25 17.19 -0.99
CA GLY A 81 -3.01 18.26 -0.36
C GLY A 81 -4.47 17.87 -0.06
N THR A 82 -5.16 18.72 0.71
CA THR A 82 -6.52 18.47 1.18
C THR A 82 -7.50 18.19 0.03
N PHE A 83 -7.38 18.90 -1.08
CA PHE A 83 -8.32 18.78 -2.19
C PHE A 83 -8.15 17.47 -2.96
N HIS A 84 -6.91 17.09 -3.29
CA HIS A 84 -6.62 15.79 -3.91
C HIS A 84 -7.07 14.62 -3.04
N CYS A 85 -6.84 14.71 -1.72
CA CYS A 85 -7.35 13.72 -0.77
C CYS A 85 -8.88 13.73 -0.71
N PHE A 86 -9.54 14.90 -0.77
CA PHE A 86 -11.00 14.96 -0.83
C PHE A 86 -11.55 14.27 -2.09
N LEU A 87 -10.92 14.49 -3.25
CA LEU A 87 -11.30 13.86 -4.51
C LEU A 87 -11.14 12.35 -4.45
N SER A 88 -10.06 11.84 -3.84
CA SER A 88 -9.84 10.39 -3.69
C SER A 88 -10.88 9.72 -2.78
N MET A 89 -11.59 10.50 -1.97
CA MET A 89 -12.66 10.03 -1.08
C MET A 89 -14.07 10.30 -1.63
N ALA A 90 -14.20 10.71 -2.89
CA ALA A 90 -15.48 10.88 -3.55
C ALA A 90 -16.27 9.56 -3.57
N ARG A 91 -17.60 9.67 -3.55
CA ARG A 91 -18.49 8.50 -3.62
C ARG A 91 -18.39 7.73 -4.93
N ASP A 92 -18.03 8.43 -6.00
CA ASP A 92 -17.92 7.95 -7.37
C ASP A 92 -17.15 9.01 -8.18
N ILE A 93 -16.78 8.70 -9.43
CA ILE A 93 -16.07 9.65 -10.32
C ILE A 93 -16.94 10.88 -10.57
N ASN A 94 -18.26 10.73 -10.71
CA ASN A 94 -19.14 11.85 -10.96
C ASN A 94 -19.07 12.91 -9.85
N ALA A 95 -19.08 12.50 -8.58
CA ALA A 95 -18.96 13.39 -7.44
C ALA A 95 -17.58 14.05 -7.35
N ALA A 96 -16.51 13.35 -7.75
CA ALA A 96 -15.18 13.95 -7.85
C ALA A 96 -15.16 15.06 -8.93
N LEU A 97 -15.73 14.79 -10.10
CA LEU A 97 -15.86 15.76 -11.18
C LEU A 97 -16.72 16.97 -10.78
N ASP A 98 -17.84 16.75 -10.10
CA ASP A 98 -18.70 17.83 -9.62
C ASP A 98 -17.98 18.70 -8.57
N ALA A 99 -17.08 18.12 -7.78
CA ALA A 99 -16.27 18.85 -6.82
C ALA A 99 -15.27 19.83 -7.46
N LEU A 100 -14.76 19.54 -8.66
CA LEU A 100 -13.87 20.42 -9.42
C LEU A 100 -14.52 21.78 -9.74
N HIS A 101 -15.86 21.82 -9.87
CA HIS A 101 -16.61 23.06 -10.05
C HIS A 101 -17.17 23.64 -8.75
N THR A 102 -17.18 22.86 -7.67
CA THR A 102 -17.77 23.27 -6.38
C THR A 102 -16.79 24.10 -5.53
N PHE A 103 -15.49 23.80 -5.60
CA PHE A 103 -14.46 24.41 -4.77
C PHE A 103 -13.47 25.26 -5.59
N ASP A 104 -13.00 26.37 -5.02
CA ASP A 104 -11.99 27.26 -5.64
C ASP A 104 -10.57 26.74 -5.47
N THR A 105 -10.37 25.43 -5.52
CA THR A 105 -9.07 24.82 -5.23
C THR A 105 -8.49 24.24 -6.50
N PRO A 106 -7.34 24.76 -6.99
CA PRO A 106 -6.73 24.25 -8.20
C PRO A 106 -6.19 22.83 -7.99
N LEU A 107 -6.33 22.01 -9.02
CA LEU A 107 -5.84 20.65 -9.11
C LEU A 107 -4.34 20.62 -9.44
N PHE A 108 -3.88 21.43 -10.38
CA PHE A 108 -2.48 21.44 -10.84
C PHE A 108 -1.84 22.82 -10.81
N GLU A 109 -2.59 23.86 -11.20
CA GLU A 109 -2.14 25.25 -11.14
C GLU A 109 -3.26 26.26 -10.87
N ALA A 110 -2.91 27.44 -10.38
CA ALA A 110 -3.84 28.46 -9.92
C ALA A 110 -4.74 29.08 -11.00
N SER A 111 -4.39 28.94 -12.28
CA SER A 111 -5.12 29.55 -13.41
C SER A 111 -5.67 28.53 -14.40
N GLU A 112 -5.77 27.27 -13.99
CA GLU A 112 -6.29 26.22 -14.86
C GLU A 112 -7.78 26.43 -15.17
N GLU A 113 -8.16 26.14 -16.41
CA GLU A 113 -9.55 26.07 -16.84
C GLU A 113 -9.90 24.59 -17.03
N ILE A 114 -10.76 24.07 -16.14
CA ILE A 114 -11.29 22.71 -16.23
C ILE A 114 -12.68 22.75 -16.88
N GLN A 115 -12.87 21.96 -17.93
CA GLN A 115 -14.16 21.75 -18.59
C GLN A 115 -14.52 20.28 -18.58
N ILE A 116 -15.79 19.99 -18.27
CA ILE A 116 -16.30 18.63 -18.16
C ILE A 116 -17.49 18.50 -19.09
N ASN A 117 -17.34 17.70 -20.14
CA ASN A 117 -18.42 17.39 -21.08
C ASN A 117 -18.91 15.95 -20.84
N LYS A 118 -20.19 15.79 -20.55
CA LYS A 118 -20.82 14.49 -20.27
C LYS A 118 -21.86 14.21 -21.35
N THR A 119 -21.69 13.11 -22.06
CA THR A 119 -22.69 12.53 -22.98
C THR A 119 -23.26 11.24 -22.39
N GLU A 120 -24.22 10.61 -23.07
CA GLU A 120 -24.80 9.33 -22.60
C GLU A 120 -23.75 8.20 -22.51
N ASN A 121 -22.76 8.19 -23.41
CA ASN A 121 -21.78 7.09 -23.53
C ASN A 121 -20.37 7.48 -23.14
N GLN A 122 -20.01 8.77 -23.16
CA GLN A 122 -18.65 9.23 -22.94
C GLN A 122 -18.58 10.50 -22.10
N VAL A 123 -17.48 10.62 -21.38
CA VAL A 123 -17.12 11.80 -20.59
C VAL A 123 -15.76 12.27 -21.04
N THR A 124 -15.63 13.57 -21.29
CA THR A 124 -14.36 14.22 -21.59
C THR A 124 -14.07 15.26 -20.52
N LEU A 125 -12.91 15.12 -19.87
CA LEU A 125 -12.34 16.11 -18.96
C LEU A 125 -11.22 16.83 -19.70
N THR A 126 -11.39 18.13 -19.93
CA THR A 126 -10.40 19.00 -20.58
C THR A 126 -9.78 19.92 -19.54
N VAL A 127 -8.45 19.94 -19.48
CA VAL A 127 -7.66 20.79 -18.58
C VAL A 127 -6.78 21.69 -19.44
N LYS A 128 -7.01 23.00 -19.34
CA LYS A 128 -6.18 24.01 -19.98
C LYS A 128 -5.39 24.72 -18.89
N ALA A 129 -4.08 24.53 -18.89
CA ALA A 129 -3.17 25.02 -17.86
C ALA A 129 -1.88 25.58 -18.49
N GLY A 130 -1.23 26.52 -17.83
CA GLY A 130 0.06 27.13 -18.19
C GLY A 130 1.29 26.32 -17.76
N ILE A 131 1.12 25.01 -17.54
CA ILE A 131 2.19 24.07 -17.19
C ILE A 131 3.11 23.77 -18.38
N LEU A 132 4.31 23.27 -18.07
CA LEU A 132 5.35 22.96 -19.04
C LEU A 132 5.28 21.50 -19.49
N ALA A 133 5.88 21.20 -20.64
CA ALA A 133 5.76 19.92 -21.33
C ALA A 133 6.01 18.71 -20.40
N ASP A 134 7.15 18.65 -19.71
CA ASP A 134 7.55 17.47 -18.91
C ASP A 134 6.64 17.23 -17.69
N MET A 135 5.72 18.15 -17.40
CA MET A 135 4.75 18.04 -16.30
C MET A 135 3.45 17.34 -16.73
N GLU A 136 3.04 17.45 -18.00
CA GLU A 136 1.76 16.91 -18.50
C GLU A 136 1.55 15.41 -18.24
N PRO A 137 2.55 14.54 -18.47
CA PRO A 137 2.36 13.10 -18.26
C PRO A 137 1.98 12.75 -16.82
N PHE A 138 2.46 13.52 -15.84
CA PHE A 138 2.17 13.31 -14.42
C PHE A 138 0.74 13.68 -14.05
N MET A 139 0.12 14.64 -14.75
CA MET A 139 -1.29 14.93 -14.55
C MET A 139 -2.16 13.80 -15.07
N VAL A 140 -1.84 13.26 -16.25
CA VAL A 140 -2.60 12.12 -16.79
C VAL A 140 -2.42 10.90 -15.89
N ALA A 141 -1.21 10.64 -15.41
CA ALA A 141 -0.94 9.58 -14.44
C ALA A 141 -1.74 9.78 -13.14
N PHE A 142 -1.81 11.01 -12.62
CA PHE A 142 -2.64 11.32 -11.46
C PHE A 142 -4.13 11.08 -11.74
N LEU A 143 -4.67 11.56 -12.86
CA LEU A 143 -6.08 11.37 -13.21
C LEU A 143 -6.42 9.88 -13.37
N LEU A 144 -5.53 9.11 -14.01
CA LEU A 144 -5.68 7.66 -14.14
C LEU A 144 -5.65 6.98 -12.75
N ALA A 145 -4.70 7.35 -11.89
CA ALA A 145 -4.61 6.83 -10.53
C ALA A 145 -5.88 7.17 -9.73
N LEU A 146 -6.35 8.41 -9.79
CA LEU A 146 -7.54 8.87 -9.08
C LEU A 146 -8.79 8.11 -9.54
N PHE A 147 -8.99 7.96 -10.84
CA PHE A 147 -10.18 7.28 -11.34
C PHE A 147 -10.13 5.77 -11.15
N ARG A 148 -8.95 5.14 -11.19
CA ARG A 148 -8.78 3.74 -10.76
C ARG A 148 -9.01 3.56 -9.27
N HIS A 149 -8.58 4.51 -8.45
CA HIS A 149 -8.87 4.51 -7.03
C HIS A 149 -10.38 4.60 -6.77
N LEU A 150 -11.11 5.43 -7.52
CA LEU A 150 -12.56 5.61 -7.33
C LEU A 150 -13.42 4.50 -7.97
N ALA A 151 -13.06 4.00 -9.14
CA ALA A 151 -13.90 3.09 -9.93
C ALA A 151 -13.32 1.67 -10.06
N GLY A 152 -12.14 1.41 -9.50
CA GLY A 152 -11.43 0.13 -9.56
C GLY A 152 -10.36 0.08 -10.67
N ARG A 153 -9.45 -0.90 -10.55
CA ARG A 153 -8.27 -1.05 -11.45
C ARG A 153 -8.61 -1.17 -12.94
N ASN A 154 -9.79 -1.66 -13.26
CA ASN A 154 -10.25 -1.91 -14.63
C ASN A 154 -10.72 -0.62 -15.32
N PHE A 155 -10.75 0.50 -14.59
CA PHE A 155 -10.91 1.81 -15.19
C PHE A 155 -9.73 2.13 -16.11
N ASP A 156 -10.03 2.63 -17.29
CA ASP A 156 -9.04 3.20 -18.21
C ASP A 156 -9.65 4.31 -19.07
N PHE A 157 -8.79 5.15 -19.62
CA PHE A 157 -9.18 6.13 -20.64
C PHE A 157 -9.31 5.45 -22.00
N ASN A 158 -10.26 5.90 -22.82
CA ASN A 158 -10.34 5.52 -24.22
C ASN A 158 -9.36 6.33 -25.07
N GLN A 159 -9.20 7.62 -24.75
CA GLN A 159 -8.36 8.56 -25.47
C GLN A 159 -7.70 9.56 -24.51
N VAL A 160 -6.44 9.90 -24.78
CA VAL A 160 -5.68 10.95 -24.10
C VAL A 160 -5.15 11.91 -25.16
N GLU A 161 -5.52 13.18 -25.07
CA GLU A 161 -5.07 14.25 -25.96
C GLU A 161 -4.10 15.15 -25.19
N LEU A 162 -2.89 15.34 -25.73
CA LEU A 162 -1.80 16.09 -25.10
C LEU A 162 -1.46 17.34 -25.90
N VAL A 163 -1.02 18.39 -25.21
CA VAL A 163 -0.58 19.63 -25.87
C VAL A 163 0.79 19.43 -26.48
N HIS A 164 1.70 18.81 -25.74
CA HIS A 164 3.06 18.54 -26.20
C HIS A 164 3.23 17.08 -26.67
N GLU A 165 4.26 16.86 -27.48
CA GLU A 165 4.67 15.52 -27.88
C GLU A 165 5.42 14.86 -26.71
N HIS A 166 4.99 13.66 -26.36
CA HIS A 166 5.56 12.89 -25.26
C HIS A 166 5.86 11.48 -25.72
N PRO A 167 7.00 10.91 -25.33
CA PRO A 167 7.23 9.50 -25.55
C PRO A 167 6.24 8.70 -24.69
N GLY A 168 5.41 7.85 -25.30
CA GLY A 168 4.27 7.19 -24.65
C GLY A 168 4.58 6.25 -23.49
N TRP A 169 5.83 6.12 -23.05
CA TRP A 169 6.29 5.14 -22.06
C TRP A 169 5.61 5.28 -20.69
N LEU A 170 5.20 6.49 -20.29
CA LEU A 170 4.68 6.70 -18.95
C LEU A 170 3.34 5.99 -18.73
N LEU A 171 2.48 5.97 -19.76
CA LEU A 171 1.16 5.36 -19.68
C LEU A 171 1.08 4.03 -20.42
N ALA A 172 1.94 3.77 -21.42
CA ALA A 172 1.82 2.58 -22.30
C ALA A 172 1.87 1.23 -21.57
N SER A 173 2.41 1.19 -20.35
CA SER A 173 2.50 -0.03 -19.56
C SER A 173 1.33 -0.23 -18.59
N VAL A 174 0.52 0.80 -18.40
CA VAL A 174 -0.55 0.84 -17.41
C VAL A 174 -1.89 1.25 -18.03
N SER A 175 -1.94 1.61 -19.31
CA SER A 175 -3.15 2.09 -19.98
C SER A 175 -3.14 1.66 -21.45
N GLU A 176 -4.32 1.27 -21.94
CA GLU A 176 -4.60 0.97 -23.34
C GLU A 176 -5.16 2.19 -24.11
N ALA A 177 -5.14 3.37 -23.49
CA ALA A 177 -5.69 4.59 -24.08
C ALA A 177 -4.96 5.00 -25.37
N HIS A 178 -5.71 5.49 -26.35
CA HIS A 178 -5.14 6.05 -27.55
C HIS A 178 -4.62 7.47 -27.26
N CYS A 179 -3.29 7.65 -27.34
CA CYS A 179 -2.64 8.94 -27.11
C CYS A 179 -2.47 9.72 -28.42
N SER A 180 -2.88 10.99 -28.43
CA SER A 180 -2.61 11.96 -29.51
C SER A 180 -1.96 13.23 -28.96
N HIS A 181 -1.27 13.98 -29.81
CA HIS A 181 -0.44 15.15 -29.43
C HIS A 181 -0.81 16.40 -30.24
N HIS A 182 -0.25 17.55 -29.84
CA HIS A 182 -0.46 18.86 -30.48
C HIS A 182 -1.89 19.39 -30.42
N HIS A 183 -2.61 19.06 -29.36
CA HIS A 183 -3.94 19.59 -29.07
C HIS A 183 -3.84 20.95 -28.33
N PRO A 184 -4.89 21.79 -28.37
CA PRO A 184 -4.87 23.10 -27.70
C PRO A 184 -4.95 23.02 -26.17
N ALA A 185 -5.35 21.87 -25.63
CA ALA A 185 -5.45 21.60 -24.19
C ALA A 185 -5.28 20.09 -23.93
N LEU A 186 -4.96 19.72 -22.69
CA LEU A 186 -4.94 18.33 -22.27
C LEU A 186 -6.39 17.84 -22.14
N ALA A 187 -6.71 16.67 -22.70
CA ALA A 187 -8.02 16.05 -22.50
C ALA A 187 -7.92 14.55 -22.26
N VAL A 188 -8.77 14.03 -21.37
CA VAL A 188 -8.94 12.60 -21.18
C VAL A 188 -10.40 12.22 -21.41
N THR A 189 -10.64 11.17 -22.18
CA THR A 189 -11.98 10.69 -22.54
C THR A 189 -12.16 9.25 -22.08
N PHE A 190 -13.30 8.94 -21.46
CA PHE A 190 -13.64 7.60 -20.97
C PHE A 190 -15.15 7.31 -21.04
N ASP A 191 -15.52 6.04 -20.88
CA ASP A 191 -16.91 5.56 -20.90
C ASP A 191 -17.73 6.08 -19.70
N ALA A 192 -18.92 6.64 -19.97
CA ALA A 192 -19.81 7.20 -18.96
C ALA A 192 -20.28 6.19 -17.91
N ARG A 193 -20.23 4.87 -18.19
CA ARG A 193 -20.56 3.81 -17.23
C ARG A 193 -19.75 3.90 -15.92
N TRP A 194 -18.54 4.46 -15.99
CA TRP A 194 -17.66 4.59 -14.85
C TRP A 194 -18.09 5.70 -13.87
N LEU A 195 -18.90 6.67 -14.32
CA LEU A 195 -19.30 7.83 -13.52
C LEU A 195 -19.95 7.46 -12.19
N ALA A 196 -20.79 6.42 -12.20
CA ALA A 196 -21.58 5.99 -11.05
C ALA A 196 -21.01 4.74 -10.34
N SER A 197 -19.78 4.34 -10.69
CA SER A 197 -19.12 3.23 -10.02
C SER A 197 -18.85 3.60 -8.55
N PRO A 198 -19.38 2.84 -7.57
CA PRO A 198 -19.25 3.19 -6.17
C PRO A 198 -17.80 3.02 -5.70
N SER A 199 -17.26 4.08 -5.13
CA SER A 199 -15.91 4.08 -4.55
C SER A 199 -15.89 3.32 -3.23
N PHE A 200 -14.96 2.35 -3.13
CA PHE A 200 -14.65 1.67 -1.88
C PHE A 200 -14.13 2.64 -0.80
N PHE A 201 -13.48 3.73 -1.22
CA PHE A 201 -12.84 4.71 -0.35
C PHE A 201 -13.79 5.83 0.12
N TYR A 202 -15.07 5.75 -0.26
CA TYR A 202 -16.06 6.73 0.13
C TYR A 202 -16.28 6.75 1.65
N SER A 203 -16.16 7.94 2.24
CA SER A 203 -16.56 8.15 3.63
C SER A 203 -17.24 9.52 3.80
N PRO A 204 -18.58 9.55 3.98
CA PRO A 204 -19.31 10.80 4.15
C PRO A 204 -18.82 11.61 5.34
N LYS A 205 -18.48 10.92 6.45
CA LYS A 205 -17.99 11.56 7.67
C LYS A 205 -16.66 12.28 7.45
N LEU A 206 -15.77 11.70 6.65
CA LEU A 206 -14.44 12.26 6.41
C LEU A 206 -14.47 13.34 5.34
N GLN A 207 -15.31 13.19 4.31
CA GLN A 207 -15.59 14.29 3.39
C GLN A 207 -16.08 15.55 4.13
N LEU A 208 -16.96 15.41 5.13
CA LEU A 208 -17.39 16.54 5.97
C LEU A 208 -16.24 17.19 6.76
N VAL A 209 -15.20 16.43 7.11
CA VAL A 209 -14.01 16.98 7.79
C VAL A 209 -13.16 17.76 6.80
N LEU A 210 -12.91 17.21 5.62
CA LEU A 210 -12.06 17.83 4.60
C LEU A 210 -12.71 19.07 3.97
N VAL A 211 -14.03 19.00 3.68
CA VAL A 211 -14.83 20.13 3.17
C VAL A 211 -14.70 21.38 4.02
N LYS A 212 -14.57 21.25 5.34
CA LYS A 212 -14.43 22.42 6.25
C LYS A 212 -13.18 23.26 5.98
N ASN A 213 -12.18 22.67 5.31
CA ASN A 213 -10.93 23.31 4.94
C ASN A 213 -10.86 23.71 3.46
N LEU A 214 -11.87 23.37 2.66
CA LEU A 214 -11.94 23.75 1.25
C LEU A 214 -12.72 25.06 1.13
N GLN A 215 -12.22 26.00 0.33
CA GLN A 215 -12.90 27.26 0.08
C GLN A 215 -13.87 27.11 -1.11
N PRO A 216 -15.13 27.58 -0.99
CA PRO A 216 -16.03 27.69 -2.14
C PRO A 216 -15.50 28.67 -3.19
N ALA A 217 -15.79 28.42 -4.47
CA ALA A 217 -15.45 29.28 -5.61
C ALA A 217 -15.82 30.77 -5.39
N GLY A 218 -14.85 31.68 -5.48
CA GLY A 218 -15.09 33.14 -5.60
C GLY A 218 -14.77 34.04 -4.40
N GLU A 219 -14.02 33.60 -3.38
CA GLU A 219 -13.61 34.44 -2.24
C GLU A 219 -12.14 34.92 -2.29
N GLY A 220 -11.76 35.72 -3.29
CA GLY A 220 -10.42 36.34 -3.37
C GLY A 220 -10.35 37.74 -2.73
N GLY A 221 -9.38 38.00 -1.84
CA GLY A 221 -9.17 39.31 -1.18
C GLY A 221 -8.18 39.27 0.01
N PHE A 222 -8.26 40.25 0.93
CA PHE A 222 -7.42 40.38 2.14
C PHE A 222 -7.37 39.13 3.04
N LYS A 223 -8.38 38.26 2.93
CA LYS A 223 -8.40 36.93 3.57
C LYS A 223 -7.22 36.06 3.13
N GLN A 224 -6.86 36.12 1.85
CA GLN A 224 -5.75 35.34 1.28
C GLN A 224 -4.40 35.87 1.79
N ASP A 225 -4.20 37.19 1.80
CA ASP A 225 -2.99 37.83 2.36
C ASP A 225 -2.74 37.40 3.82
N LEU A 226 -3.83 37.27 4.59
CA LEU A 226 -3.80 36.79 5.98
C LEU A 226 -3.38 35.32 6.09
N VAL A 227 -3.91 34.45 5.24
CA VAL A 227 -3.55 33.03 5.21
C VAL A 227 -2.09 32.85 4.80
N ASP A 228 -1.63 33.61 3.81
CA ASP A 228 -0.24 33.56 3.36
C ASP A 228 0.73 34.10 4.42
N ALA A 229 0.32 35.11 5.18
CA ALA A 229 1.07 35.57 6.35
C ALA A 229 1.20 34.48 7.43
N PHE A 230 0.16 33.66 7.67
CA PHE A 230 0.25 32.55 8.64
C PHE A 230 1.25 31.48 8.23
N LYS A 231 1.40 31.21 6.92
CA LYS A 231 2.35 30.21 6.41
C LYS A 231 3.82 30.53 6.74
N GLN A 232 4.14 31.80 7.01
CA GLN A 232 5.50 32.24 7.36
C GLN A 232 5.91 31.91 8.79
N PHE A 233 5.01 31.35 9.61
CA PHE A 233 5.31 30.97 11.00
C PHE A 233 5.39 29.44 11.14
N ASP A 234 6.48 28.96 11.76
CA ASP A 234 6.70 27.54 11.99
C ASP A 234 5.73 26.94 13.02
N THR A 235 5.36 27.71 14.05
CA THR A 235 4.50 27.27 15.17
C THR A 235 3.15 28.01 15.16
N PRO A 236 2.21 27.59 14.31
CA PRO A 236 0.98 28.33 14.06
C PRO A 236 0.10 28.53 15.30
N ALA A 237 0.11 27.61 16.27
CA ALA A 237 -0.63 27.77 17.53
C ALA A 237 -0.13 28.92 18.43
N ARG A 238 1.04 29.49 18.13
CA ARG A 238 1.65 30.60 18.88
C ARG A 238 1.56 31.95 18.17
N ILE A 239 0.97 31.98 16.97
CA ILE A 239 0.83 33.22 16.19
C ILE A 239 -0.05 34.21 16.97
N ARG A 240 0.42 35.46 17.03
CA ARG A 240 -0.30 36.59 17.62
C ARG A 240 -0.74 37.57 16.54
N SER A 241 -1.85 38.27 16.79
CA SER A 241 -2.44 39.20 15.82
C SER A 241 -1.50 40.34 15.46
N GLU A 242 -0.69 40.79 16.41
CA GLU A 242 0.24 41.92 16.27
C GLU A 242 1.37 41.56 15.31
N ALA A 243 1.96 40.37 15.45
CA ALA A 243 3.05 39.89 14.60
C ALA A 243 2.64 39.77 13.12
N VAL A 244 1.39 39.35 12.86
CA VAL A 244 0.84 39.26 11.50
C VAL A 244 0.57 40.64 10.93
N GLY A 245 0.07 41.59 11.74
CA GLY A 245 -0.11 42.98 11.33
C GLY A 245 1.21 43.63 10.90
N GLU A 246 2.26 43.45 11.71
CA GLU A 246 3.61 43.94 11.38
C GLU A 246 4.16 43.32 10.09
N LEU A 247 3.98 42.00 9.91
CA LEU A 247 4.39 41.30 8.70
C LEU A 247 3.71 41.85 7.43
N LEU A 248 2.45 42.26 7.55
CA LEU A 248 1.67 42.89 6.47
C LEU A 248 1.90 44.41 6.35
N GLY A 249 2.85 44.98 7.10
CA GLY A 249 3.18 46.40 7.06
C GLY A 249 2.08 47.31 7.65
N MET A 250 1.23 46.78 8.54
CA MET A 250 0.10 47.50 9.14
C MET A 250 0.31 47.70 10.64
N SER A 251 -0.02 48.89 11.15
CA SER A 251 -0.14 49.08 12.61
C SER A 251 -1.34 48.30 13.13
N GLU A 252 -1.30 47.89 14.41
CA GLU A 252 -2.33 47.07 15.03
C GLU A 252 -3.76 47.66 14.87
N SER A 253 -3.90 48.98 14.99
CA SER A 253 -5.17 49.69 14.81
C SER A 253 -5.69 49.60 13.37
N VAL A 254 -4.80 49.75 12.39
CA VAL A 254 -5.15 49.64 10.96
C VAL A 254 -5.55 48.21 10.61
N PHE A 255 -4.80 47.23 11.12
CA PHE A 255 -5.05 45.81 10.91
C PHE A 255 -6.40 45.37 11.51
N ARG A 256 -6.68 45.71 12.77
CA ARG A 256 -7.98 45.43 13.42
C ARG A 256 -9.15 46.09 12.68
N ARG A 257 -8.96 47.32 12.19
CA ARG A 257 -9.98 48.02 11.39
C ARG A 257 -10.23 47.31 10.06
N LYS A 258 -9.17 46.86 9.38
CA LYS A 258 -9.26 46.15 8.10
C LYS A 258 -9.97 44.80 8.26
N LEU A 259 -9.62 44.01 9.27
CA LEU A 259 -10.34 42.78 9.64
C LEU A 259 -11.85 43.02 9.82
N LYS A 260 -12.23 44.09 10.54
CA LYS A 260 -13.63 44.43 10.75
C LYS A 260 -14.35 44.86 9.47
N GLN A 261 -13.68 45.61 8.60
CA GLN A 261 -14.23 46.04 7.30
C GLN A 261 -14.50 44.86 6.38
N GLU A 262 -13.56 43.91 6.33
CA GLU A 262 -13.66 42.67 5.55
C GLU A 262 -14.51 41.59 6.25
N LYS A 263 -15.07 41.90 7.44
CA LYS A 263 -15.87 40.97 8.28
C LYS A 263 -15.14 39.66 8.62
N LEU A 264 -13.82 39.72 8.77
CA LEU A 264 -12.98 38.57 9.08
C LEU A 264 -12.68 38.47 10.58
N SER A 265 -12.60 37.24 11.08
CA SER A 265 -12.13 36.95 12.44
C SER A 265 -10.73 36.34 12.39
N PHE A 266 -9.75 37.06 12.94
CA PHE A 266 -8.37 36.59 13.01
C PHE A 266 -8.27 35.21 13.69
N SER A 267 -8.90 35.07 14.86
CA SER A 267 -8.85 33.81 15.63
C SER A 267 -9.52 32.65 14.87
N ALA A 268 -10.60 32.90 14.14
CA ALA A 268 -11.26 31.86 13.35
C ALA A 268 -10.39 31.43 12.16
N LEU A 269 -9.80 32.39 11.45
CA LEU A 269 -8.90 32.11 10.31
C LEU A 269 -7.63 31.37 10.77
N LEU A 270 -7.02 31.81 11.87
CA LEU A 270 -5.85 31.14 12.44
C LEU A 270 -6.19 29.71 12.90
N LYS A 271 -7.33 29.51 13.57
CA LYS A 271 -7.79 28.18 13.98
C LYS A 271 -8.03 27.29 12.75
N SER A 272 -8.64 27.81 11.69
CA SER A 272 -8.80 27.09 10.42
C SER A 272 -7.45 26.68 9.81
N HIS A 273 -6.49 27.59 9.75
CA HIS A 273 -5.14 27.32 9.23
C HIS A 273 -4.41 26.24 10.04
N ILE A 274 -4.49 26.29 11.38
CA ILE A 274 -3.93 25.25 12.26
C ILE A 274 -4.59 23.90 11.96
N HIS A 275 -5.91 23.84 11.83
CA HIS A 275 -6.63 22.60 11.55
C HIS A 275 -6.37 22.05 10.16
N GLU A 276 -6.18 22.91 9.16
CA GLU A 276 -5.74 22.51 7.82
C GLU A 276 -4.38 21.82 7.87
N ARG A 277 -3.37 22.45 8.50
CA ARG A 277 -2.05 21.83 8.69
C ARG A 277 -2.14 20.54 9.50
N SER A 278 -3.01 20.50 10.52
CA SER A 278 -3.25 19.30 11.32
C SER A 278 -3.80 18.15 10.49
N ILE A 279 -4.79 18.42 9.63
CA ILE A 279 -5.41 17.43 8.75
C ILE A 279 -4.39 16.92 7.74
N ASN A 280 -3.65 17.81 7.09
CA ASN A 280 -2.60 17.45 6.15
C ASN A 280 -1.53 16.57 6.80
N GLY A 281 -1.01 16.95 7.97
CA GLY A 281 0.01 16.17 8.69
C GLY A 281 -0.48 14.79 9.14
N LEU A 282 -1.72 14.70 9.66
CA LEU A 282 -2.30 13.44 10.10
C LEU A 282 -2.57 12.49 8.94
N LEU A 283 -3.14 12.99 7.84
CA LEU A 283 -3.35 12.21 6.61
C LEU A 283 -2.02 11.73 6.03
N SER A 284 -1.02 12.61 6.09
CA SER A 284 0.37 12.33 5.76
C SER A 284 1.05 11.28 6.65
N GLY A 285 0.42 10.85 7.74
CA GLY A 285 0.90 9.80 8.63
C GLY A 285 1.78 10.25 9.79
N GLU A 286 1.94 11.56 10.01
CA GLU A 286 2.71 12.10 11.13
C GLU A 286 2.18 11.57 12.47
N LYS A 287 3.08 11.36 13.43
CA LYS A 287 2.68 10.94 14.78
C LYS A 287 1.97 12.10 15.46
N VAL A 288 0.84 11.82 16.11
CA VAL A 288 0.00 12.82 16.78
C VAL A 288 0.81 13.70 17.75
N ASP A 289 1.72 13.10 18.52
CA ASP A 289 2.54 13.83 19.50
C ASP A 289 3.52 14.79 18.82
N VAL A 290 4.18 14.34 17.76
CA VAL A 290 5.15 15.14 16.98
C VAL A 290 4.46 16.31 16.29
N LEU A 291 3.28 16.05 15.70
CA LEU A 291 2.50 17.08 15.02
C LEU A 291 1.95 18.12 16.00
N ALA A 292 1.50 17.70 17.19
CA ALA A 292 1.05 18.63 18.22
C ALA A 292 2.18 19.59 18.66
N GLU A 293 3.39 19.05 18.85
CA GLU A 293 4.57 19.83 19.20
C GLU A 293 4.98 20.78 18.07
N SER A 294 5.05 20.31 16.82
CA SER A 294 5.44 21.13 15.67
C SER A 294 4.45 22.27 15.40
N LEU A 295 3.15 22.05 15.63
CA LEU A 295 2.13 23.09 15.53
C LEU A 295 2.22 24.12 16.67
N GLY A 296 2.95 23.84 17.76
CA GLY A 296 3.20 24.75 18.87
C GLY A 296 2.24 24.59 20.07
N PHE A 297 1.48 23.50 20.15
CA PHE A 297 0.61 23.21 21.31
C PHE A 297 1.45 22.90 22.56
N SER A 298 0.90 23.20 23.75
CA SER A 298 1.56 22.94 25.04
C SER A 298 1.65 21.45 25.37
N ASP A 299 0.67 20.67 24.93
CA ASP A 299 0.54 19.24 25.19
C ASP A 299 -0.44 18.59 24.21
N ARG A 300 -0.35 17.26 24.08
CA ARG A 300 -1.21 16.46 23.20
C ARG A 300 -2.70 16.57 23.53
N ARG A 301 -3.10 16.69 24.81
CA ARG A 301 -4.53 16.72 25.18
C ARG A 301 -5.19 18.01 24.70
N SER A 302 -4.47 19.13 24.77
CA SER A 302 -4.90 20.42 24.26
C SER A 302 -5.12 20.38 22.74
N PHE A 303 -4.20 19.72 22.00
CA PHE A 303 -4.36 19.46 20.56
C PHE A 303 -5.57 18.55 20.27
N ASP A 304 -5.65 17.38 20.91
CA ASP A 304 -6.73 16.40 20.70
C ASP A 304 -8.11 17.02 20.92
N ARG A 305 -8.26 17.84 21.98
CA ARG A 305 -9.52 18.54 22.26
C ARG A 305 -9.86 19.56 21.18
N SER A 306 -8.92 20.44 20.84
CA SER A 306 -9.13 21.47 19.82
C SER A 306 -9.48 20.84 18.46
N PHE A 307 -8.73 19.81 18.08
CA PHE A 307 -8.93 19.08 16.83
C PHE A 307 -10.28 18.36 16.80
N LYS A 308 -10.65 17.65 17.87
CA LYS A 308 -11.93 16.92 17.94
C LYS A 308 -13.13 17.87 17.99
N GLU A 309 -13.00 19.03 18.62
CA GLU A 309 -14.03 20.07 18.61
C GLU A 309 -14.29 20.59 17.19
N PHE A 310 -13.23 20.76 16.40
CA PHE A 310 -13.34 21.25 15.02
C PHE A 310 -13.82 20.19 14.03
N THR A 311 -13.21 19.00 14.07
CA THR A 311 -13.43 17.94 13.07
C THR A 311 -14.54 16.98 13.46
N GLY A 312 -14.84 16.80 14.75
CA GLY A 312 -15.76 15.78 15.26
C GLY A 312 -15.16 14.38 15.39
N ILE A 313 -13.89 14.19 15.05
CA ILE A 313 -13.14 12.92 15.20
C ILE A 313 -11.81 13.15 15.90
N SER A 314 -11.21 12.10 16.46
CA SER A 314 -9.89 12.24 17.10
C SER A 314 -8.76 12.31 16.06
N PRO A 315 -7.61 12.92 16.39
CA PRO A 315 -6.42 12.89 15.52
C PRO A 315 -5.99 11.48 15.13
N GLY A 316 -6.05 10.53 16.08
CA GLY A 316 -5.72 9.13 15.84
C GLY A 316 -6.65 8.47 14.81
N GLN A 317 -7.96 8.78 14.86
CA GLN A 317 -8.92 8.30 13.87
C GLN A 317 -8.61 8.85 12.48
N LEU A 318 -8.28 10.15 12.35
CA LEU A 318 -7.92 10.71 11.05
C LEU A 318 -6.58 10.13 10.52
N ARG A 319 -5.61 9.89 11.41
CA ARG A 319 -4.33 9.27 11.02
C ARG A 319 -4.50 7.84 10.50
N GLN A 320 -5.40 7.07 11.12
CA GLN A 320 -5.75 5.71 10.66
C GLN A 320 -6.48 5.74 9.31
N VAL A 321 -7.22 6.80 9.01
CA VAL A 321 -7.77 7.00 7.67
C VAL A 321 -6.65 7.31 6.69
N GLY A 322 -5.75 8.24 7.01
CA GLY A 322 -4.60 8.56 6.17
C GLY A 322 -3.69 7.35 5.93
N SER A 323 -3.69 6.38 6.84
CA SER A 323 -3.01 5.10 6.65
C SER A 323 -3.68 4.28 5.53
N ARG A 324 -5.01 4.11 5.59
CA ARG A 324 -5.82 3.46 4.54
C ARG A 324 -5.86 4.19 3.19
N LEU A 325 -5.65 5.50 3.18
CA LEU A 325 -5.63 6.29 1.96
C LEU A 325 -4.23 6.35 1.32
N ARG A 326 -3.18 5.90 2.02
CA ARG A 326 -1.84 5.87 1.45
C ARG A 326 -1.78 4.75 0.44
N PHE A 327 -1.23 5.05 -0.75
CA PHE A 327 -0.70 4.02 -1.63
C PHE A 327 0.53 3.41 -0.94
N GLN A 328 0.28 2.49 -0.02
CA GLN A 328 1.34 1.70 0.57
C GLN A 328 1.74 0.65 -0.45
N ARG A 329 3.06 0.46 -0.61
CA ARG A 329 3.61 -0.45 -1.61
C ARG A 329 4.47 -1.52 -1.00
N GLY A 330 4.57 -2.60 -1.77
CA GLY A 330 5.22 -3.81 -1.34
C GLY A 330 4.73 -4.25 0.01
N ASN A 331 5.66 -4.75 0.82
CA ASN A 331 5.30 -5.37 2.08
C ASN A 331 4.83 -4.32 3.13
N GLN A 332 5.08 -3.02 2.91
CA GLN A 332 4.58 -1.98 3.82
C GLN A 332 3.06 -1.90 3.85
N ALA A 333 2.39 -2.20 2.73
CA ALA A 333 0.92 -2.24 2.65
C ALA A 333 0.29 -3.24 3.64
N LEU A 334 1.06 -4.26 4.03
CA LEU A 334 0.61 -5.31 4.95
C LEU A 334 0.83 -4.94 6.41
N ILE A 335 1.59 -3.87 6.71
CA ILE A 335 1.92 -3.49 8.10
C ILE A 335 0.63 -3.19 8.88
N GLU A 336 -0.31 -2.47 8.28
CA GLU A 336 -1.58 -2.14 8.93
C GLU A 336 -2.40 -3.38 9.30
N VAL A 337 -2.42 -4.37 8.41
CA VAL A 337 -3.07 -5.66 8.70
C VAL A 337 -2.38 -6.31 9.89
N THR A 338 -1.04 -6.40 9.87
CA THR A 338 -0.26 -7.07 10.92
C THR A 338 -0.29 -6.39 12.28
N GLU A 339 -0.34 -5.05 12.34
CA GLU A 339 -0.43 -4.30 13.60
C GLU A 339 -1.74 -4.57 14.35
N ASN A 340 -2.81 -4.88 13.61
CA ASN A 340 -4.14 -5.13 14.14
C ASN A 340 -4.44 -6.62 14.39
N LEU A 341 -3.49 -7.52 14.11
CA LEU A 341 -3.68 -8.94 14.37
C LEU A 341 -3.69 -9.26 15.88
N PRO A 342 -4.55 -10.22 16.31
CA PRO A 342 -4.56 -10.69 17.68
C PRO A 342 -3.23 -11.39 18.03
N PRO A 343 -2.83 -11.40 19.32
CA PRO A 343 -1.70 -12.19 19.77
C PRO A 343 -1.98 -13.69 19.59
N LEU A 344 -0.93 -14.52 19.50
CA LEU A 344 -1.10 -15.98 19.47
C LEU A 344 -1.90 -16.49 20.68
N PRO A 345 -2.71 -17.56 20.52
CA PRO A 345 -3.33 -18.23 21.67
C PRO A 345 -2.27 -18.69 22.67
N GLU A 346 -2.59 -18.68 23.97
CA GLU A 346 -1.60 -18.97 25.04
C GLU A 346 -0.87 -20.31 24.83
N THR A 347 -1.60 -21.37 24.47
CA THR A 347 -1.02 -22.69 24.17
C THR A 347 0.06 -22.61 23.09
N ILE A 348 -0.26 -21.93 21.99
CA ILE A 348 0.61 -21.82 20.81
C ILE A 348 1.80 -20.91 21.13
N SER A 349 1.56 -19.78 21.79
CA SER A 349 2.61 -18.88 22.26
C SER A 349 3.61 -19.60 23.18
N HIS A 350 3.12 -20.43 24.11
CA HIS A 350 3.99 -21.22 24.96
C HIS A 350 4.82 -22.23 24.16
N ILE A 351 4.23 -22.95 23.20
CA ILE A 351 4.94 -23.92 22.37
C ILE A 351 6.02 -23.26 21.51
N VAL A 352 5.71 -22.11 20.90
CA VAL A 352 6.64 -21.36 20.05
C VAL A 352 7.84 -20.84 20.84
N ASN A 353 7.64 -20.48 22.11
CA ASN A 353 8.69 -19.95 22.99
C ASN A 353 9.54 -21.02 23.70
N LEU A 354 9.28 -22.32 23.50
CA LEU A 354 10.12 -23.38 24.04
C LEU A 354 11.48 -23.40 23.34
N SER A 355 12.56 -23.56 24.12
CA SER A 355 13.87 -23.88 23.55
C SER A 355 13.89 -25.30 22.99
N ASP A 356 14.81 -25.59 22.07
CA ASP A 356 14.91 -26.92 21.45
C ASP A 356 15.19 -28.02 22.51
N GLU A 357 15.92 -27.71 23.58
CA GLU A 357 16.13 -28.61 24.73
C GLU A 357 14.85 -28.91 25.51
N GLN A 358 13.92 -27.96 25.56
CA GLN A 358 12.63 -28.11 26.26
C GLN A 358 11.57 -28.81 25.42
N LEU A 359 11.77 -28.88 24.10
CA LEU A 359 10.80 -29.36 23.12
C LEU A 359 10.72 -30.89 23.11
N THR A 360 10.10 -31.46 24.14
CA THR A 360 9.91 -32.91 24.29
C THR A 360 8.46 -33.31 24.06
N VAL A 361 8.24 -34.57 23.63
CA VAL A 361 6.90 -35.15 23.45
C VAL A 361 6.05 -34.97 24.72
N SER A 362 6.61 -35.33 25.89
CA SER A 362 5.90 -35.24 27.17
C SER A 362 5.47 -33.82 27.54
N ARG A 363 6.28 -32.81 27.19
CA ARG A 363 5.97 -31.41 27.46
C ARG A 363 4.90 -30.90 26.52
N LEU A 364 4.96 -31.26 25.24
CA LEU A 364 3.97 -30.88 24.24
C LEU A 364 2.60 -31.48 24.58
N VAL A 365 2.52 -32.76 24.95
CA VAL A 365 1.26 -33.39 25.39
C VAL A 365 0.62 -32.59 26.53
N LYS A 366 1.39 -32.28 27.59
CA LYS A 366 0.88 -31.49 28.74
C LYS A 366 0.39 -30.10 28.37
N LEU A 367 0.94 -29.49 27.32
CA LEU A 367 0.52 -28.18 26.84
C LEU A 367 -0.72 -28.26 25.93
N ILE A 368 -0.84 -29.32 25.14
CA ILE A 368 -1.87 -29.46 24.09
C ILE A 368 -3.15 -30.14 24.63
N GLU A 369 -3.06 -31.09 25.57
CA GLU A 369 -4.23 -31.76 26.15
C GLU A 369 -5.32 -30.81 26.69
N PRO A 370 -4.99 -29.71 27.38
CA PRO A 370 -5.99 -28.75 27.86
C PRO A 370 -6.68 -27.95 26.75
N ASP A 371 -6.16 -27.99 25.52
CA ASP A 371 -6.66 -27.24 24.35
C ASP A 371 -7.34 -28.21 23.36
N PRO A 372 -8.64 -28.48 23.51
CA PRO A 372 -9.33 -29.50 22.71
C PRO A 372 -9.39 -29.13 21.22
N VAL A 373 -9.37 -27.83 20.89
CA VAL A 373 -9.35 -27.36 19.51
C VAL A 373 -8.01 -27.71 18.87
N PHE A 374 -6.91 -27.33 19.51
CA PHE A 374 -5.58 -27.61 18.98
C PHE A 374 -5.25 -29.11 18.97
N LEU A 375 -5.66 -29.85 20.01
CA LEU A 375 -5.54 -31.32 20.05
C LEU A 375 -6.22 -31.97 18.84
N ALA A 376 -7.46 -31.59 18.54
CA ALA A 376 -8.20 -32.14 17.41
C ALA A 376 -7.48 -31.89 16.08
N HIS A 377 -6.87 -30.72 15.90
CA HIS A 377 -6.08 -30.39 14.70
C HIS A 377 -4.82 -31.27 14.59
N ILE A 378 -4.11 -31.50 15.70
CA ILE A 378 -2.92 -32.35 15.73
C ILE A 378 -3.28 -33.80 15.41
N ILE A 379 -4.31 -34.36 16.04
CA ILE A 379 -4.77 -35.73 15.76
C ILE A 379 -5.27 -35.85 14.32
N GLY A 380 -6.05 -34.88 13.85
CA GLY A 380 -6.58 -34.84 12.48
C GLY A 380 -5.47 -34.86 11.43
N LYS A 381 -4.43 -34.04 11.57
CA LYS A 381 -3.29 -34.06 10.65
C LYS A 381 -2.44 -35.32 10.78
N ALA A 382 -2.13 -35.77 12.01
CA ALA A 382 -1.33 -36.98 12.22
C ALA A 382 -2.02 -38.26 11.69
N SER A 383 -3.34 -38.21 11.50
CA SER A 383 -4.14 -39.29 10.92
C SER A 383 -4.15 -39.32 9.39
N LYS A 384 -3.59 -38.31 8.70
CA LYS A 384 -3.44 -38.34 7.24
C LYS A 384 -2.46 -39.45 6.84
N ALA A 385 -2.73 -40.14 5.74
CA ALA A 385 -1.99 -41.34 5.29
C ALA A 385 -0.47 -41.12 5.13
N LEU A 386 -0.07 -39.89 4.78
CA LEU A 386 1.33 -39.48 4.66
C LEU A 386 2.15 -39.65 5.95
N TYR A 387 1.53 -39.47 7.12
CA TYR A 387 2.22 -39.56 8.41
C TYR A 387 2.18 -40.98 9.01
N GLY A 388 1.85 -41.98 8.18
CA GLY A 388 1.82 -43.39 8.55
C GLY A 388 0.50 -43.82 9.18
N SER A 389 0.57 -44.76 10.12
CA SER A 389 -0.61 -45.34 10.76
C SER A 389 -1.33 -44.33 11.65
N VAL A 390 -2.67 -44.30 11.59
CA VAL A 390 -3.54 -43.46 12.43
C VAL A 390 -3.13 -43.59 13.92
N PRO A 391 -2.79 -42.47 14.59
CA PRO A 391 -2.36 -42.52 15.99
C PRO A 391 -3.55 -42.76 16.92
N GLN A 392 -3.33 -43.52 18.00
CA GLN A 392 -4.35 -43.78 19.04
C GLN A 392 -4.29 -42.81 20.22
N SER A 393 -3.20 -42.04 20.34
CA SER A 393 -3.02 -41.04 21.38
C SER A 393 -2.24 -39.84 20.87
N LEU A 394 -2.28 -38.75 21.64
CA LEU A 394 -1.52 -37.54 21.34
C LEU A 394 0.00 -37.77 21.42
N GLU A 395 0.46 -38.59 22.36
CA GLU A 395 1.87 -39.03 22.45
C GLU A 395 2.30 -39.72 21.17
N GLN A 396 1.48 -40.61 20.63
CA GLN A 396 1.78 -41.33 19.40
C GLN A 396 1.79 -40.36 18.20
N ALA A 397 0.79 -39.48 18.12
CA ALA A 397 0.71 -38.47 17.06
C ALA A 397 1.97 -37.57 17.04
N ILE A 398 2.43 -37.11 18.20
CA ILE A 398 3.60 -36.24 18.31
C ILE A 398 4.90 -37.03 18.13
N GLY A 399 5.04 -38.18 18.78
CA GLY A 399 6.31 -38.92 18.85
C GLY A 399 6.64 -39.74 17.60
N ARG A 400 5.62 -40.31 16.94
CA ARG A 400 5.82 -41.23 15.81
C ARG A 400 5.41 -40.64 14.47
N ASN A 401 4.34 -39.85 14.43
CA ASN A 401 3.75 -39.39 13.17
C ASN A 401 4.29 -38.03 12.74
N LEU A 402 4.27 -37.03 13.64
CA LEU A 402 4.59 -35.65 13.28
C LEU A 402 6.02 -35.24 13.65
N GLY A 403 6.49 -35.62 14.85
CA GLY A 403 7.72 -35.10 15.44
C GLY A 403 7.53 -33.75 16.13
N VAL A 404 8.35 -33.49 17.16
CA VAL A 404 8.21 -32.33 18.05
C VAL A 404 8.41 -30.98 17.33
N ASN A 405 9.36 -30.91 16.39
CA ASN A 405 9.62 -29.70 15.60
C ASN A 405 8.47 -29.38 14.64
N ASN A 406 7.89 -30.41 14.03
CA ASN A 406 6.76 -30.23 13.13
C ASN A 406 5.53 -29.75 13.89
N VAL A 407 5.26 -30.29 15.09
CA VAL A 407 4.16 -29.81 15.94
C VAL A 407 4.29 -28.33 16.28
N ARG A 408 5.51 -27.85 16.57
CA ARG A 408 5.78 -26.41 16.77
C ARG A 408 5.44 -25.59 15.52
N ASN A 409 5.86 -26.04 14.34
CA ASN A 409 5.58 -25.33 13.08
C ASN A 409 4.08 -25.36 12.73
N LEU A 410 3.42 -26.51 12.91
CA LEU A 410 1.99 -26.68 12.70
C LEU A 410 1.18 -25.75 13.60
N ALA A 411 1.57 -25.59 14.88
CA ALA A 411 0.91 -24.67 15.80
C ALA A 411 0.79 -23.24 15.21
N VAL A 412 1.83 -22.78 14.50
CA VAL A 412 1.84 -21.47 13.83
C VAL A 412 0.85 -21.42 12.68
N LEU A 413 0.90 -22.41 11.80
CA LEU A 413 0.01 -22.48 10.64
C LEU A 413 -1.45 -22.53 11.07
N PHE A 414 -1.76 -23.26 12.14
CA PHE A 414 -3.12 -23.33 12.69
C PHE A 414 -3.55 -22.04 13.36
N ALA A 415 -2.69 -21.37 14.12
CA ALA A 415 -3.01 -20.05 14.66
C ALA A 415 -3.33 -19.07 13.52
N ALA A 416 -2.52 -19.09 12.46
CA ALA A 416 -2.72 -18.27 11.28
C ALA A 416 -4.04 -18.59 10.58
N GLN A 417 -4.31 -19.87 10.34
CA GLN A 417 -5.56 -20.34 9.76
C GLN A 417 -6.76 -19.88 10.61
N GLN A 418 -6.74 -20.13 11.92
CA GLN A 418 -7.86 -19.81 12.80
C GLN A 418 -8.18 -18.32 12.84
N TYR A 419 -7.16 -17.47 12.88
CA TYR A 419 -7.36 -16.02 12.92
C TYR A 419 -7.80 -15.43 11.60
N LEU A 420 -7.27 -15.95 10.49
CA LEU A 420 -7.40 -15.29 9.19
C LEU A 420 -8.52 -15.88 8.33
N THR A 421 -9.04 -17.09 8.66
CA THR A 421 -10.13 -17.72 7.89
C THR A 421 -11.42 -16.89 7.88
N VAL A 422 -11.80 -16.29 9.02
CA VAL A 422 -13.05 -15.51 9.11
C VAL A 422 -12.93 -14.17 8.38
N GLN A 423 -11.71 -13.63 8.31
CA GLN A 423 -11.41 -12.32 7.76
C GLN A 423 -10.62 -12.46 6.45
N SER A 424 -11.00 -13.40 5.59
CA SER A 424 -10.37 -13.56 4.28
C SER A 424 -11.36 -13.47 3.12
N VAL A 425 -10.93 -12.83 2.04
CA VAL A 425 -11.63 -12.87 0.74
C VAL A 425 -11.42 -14.20 0.01
N HIS A 426 -10.36 -14.94 0.34
CA HIS A 426 -10.10 -16.24 -0.26
C HIS A 426 -11.00 -17.30 0.39
N PRO A 427 -11.85 -18.01 -0.38
CA PRO A 427 -12.93 -18.83 0.18
C PRO A 427 -12.44 -20.12 0.85
N ASN A 428 -11.19 -20.52 0.60
CA ASN A 428 -10.65 -21.79 1.10
C ASN A 428 -9.22 -21.63 1.65
N ILE A 429 -9.10 -21.04 2.84
CA ILE A 429 -7.81 -20.91 3.54
C ILE A 429 -7.21 -22.29 3.89
N GLU A 430 -8.05 -23.28 4.20
CA GLU A 430 -7.58 -24.63 4.49
C GLU A 430 -6.75 -25.22 3.34
N ARG A 431 -7.16 -24.97 2.09
CA ARG A 431 -6.44 -25.39 0.89
C ARG A 431 -5.08 -24.70 0.74
N LEU A 432 -4.95 -23.44 1.15
CA LEU A 432 -3.67 -22.74 1.19
C LEU A 432 -2.73 -23.35 2.23
N ILE A 433 -3.25 -23.70 3.42
CA ILE A 433 -2.48 -24.37 4.46
C ILE A 433 -2.06 -25.77 4.00
N ASP A 434 -2.95 -26.52 3.35
CA ASP A 434 -2.62 -27.84 2.80
C ASP A 434 -1.55 -27.74 1.70
N ALA A 435 -1.55 -26.68 0.88
CA ALA A 435 -0.47 -26.41 -0.07
C ALA A 435 0.88 -26.13 0.62
N MET A 436 0.90 -25.37 1.72
CA MET A 436 2.14 -25.17 2.50
C MET A 436 2.66 -26.49 3.08
N LEU A 437 1.77 -27.33 3.60
CA LEU A 437 2.14 -28.64 4.16
C LEU A 437 2.66 -29.60 3.08
N LEU A 438 1.98 -29.64 1.93
CA LEU A 438 2.40 -30.43 0.77
C LEU A 438 3.76 -29.97 0.24
N SER A 439 4.01 -28.66 0.22
CA SER A 439 5.32 -28.11 -0.16
C SER A 439 6.43 -28.65 0.72
N ASN A 440 6.22 -28.74 2.03
CA ASN A 440 7.19 -29.32 2.95
C ASN A 440 7.35 -30.84 2.73
N ALA A 441 6.26 -31.57 2.47
CA ALA A 441 6.33 -33.00 2.18
C ALA A 441 7.10 -33.29 0.88
N LEU A 442 6.89 -32.47 -0.16
CA LEU A 442 7.67 -32.52 -1.40
C LEU A 442 9.14 -32.25 -1.11
N PHE A 443 9.47 -31.23 -0.31
CA PHE A 443 10.86 -30.94 0.04
C PHE A 443 11.54 -32.10 0.76
N GLU A 444 10.86 -32.69 1.76
CA GLU A 444 11.37 -33.83 2.51
C GLU A 444 11.62 -35.06 1.62
N THR A 445 10.74 -35.29 0.65
CA THR A 445 10.85 -36.44 -0.26
C THR A 445 11.96 -36.22 -1.28
N LEU A 446 12.00 -35.04 -1.91
CA LEU A 446 12.82 -34.80 -3.09
C LEU A 446 14.23 -34.33 -2.77
N PHE A 447 14.40 -33.52 -1.71
CA PHE A 447 15.63 -32.75 -1.50
C PHE A 447 16.26 -32.91 -0.12
N ALA A 448 15.56 -33.42 0.89
CA ALA A 448 16.12 -33.47 2.24
C ALA A 448 17.40 -34.30 2.37
N SER A 449 17.64 -35.29 1.51
CA SER A 449 18.91 -36.06 1.52
C SER A 449 20.15 -35.18 1.26
N GLU A 450 19.98 -34.01 0.67
CA GLU A 450 21.05 -33.11 0.25
C GLU A 450 21.52 -32.15 1.36
N TYR A 451 20.87 -32.14 2.53
CA TYR A 451 21.06 -31.14 3.57
C TYR A 451 21.38 -31.75 4.94
N SER A 452 22.11 -30.99 5.77
CA SER A 452 22.40 -31.36 7.15
C SER A 452 21.14 -31.33 8.03
N SER A 453 21.17 -32.02 9.18
CA SER A 453 20.03 -32.03 10.10
C SER A 453 19.65 -30.64 10.60
N ASP A 454 20.64 -29.76 10.81
CA ASP A 454 20.41 -28.39 11.28
C ASP A 454 19.80 -27.51 10.17
N ASP A 455 20.24 -27.70 8.93
CA ASP A 455 19.68 -26.98 7.78
C ASP A 455 18.25 -27.42 7.47
N LYS A 456 17.92 -28.71 7.64
CA LYS A 456 16.56 -29.24 7.45
C LYS A 456 15.53 -28.52 8.32
N ALA A 457 15.84 -28.30 9.60
CA ALA A 457 14.92 -27.61 10.50
C ALA A 457 14.60 -26.18 10.03
N LEU A 458 15.62 -25.44 9.57
CA LEU A 458 15.45 -24.10 9.01
C LEU A 458 14.69 -24.15 7.68
N ILE A 459 15.04 -25.06 6.78
CA ILE A 459 14.39 -25.17 5.46
C ILE A 459 12.93 -25.57 5.59
N ALA A 460 12.58 -26.46 6.52
CA ALA A 460 11.20 -26.80 6.82
C ALA A 460 10.40 -25.56 7.25
N GLN A 461 10.98 -24.70 8.10
CA GLN A 461 10.35 -23.42 8.47
C GLN A 461 10.22 -22.47 7.28
N LEU A 462 11.24 -22.36 6.43
CA LEU A 462 11.18 -21.52 5.23
C LEU A 462 10.13 -21.99 4.22
N THR A 463 9.97 -23.31 4.08
CA THR A 463 8.98 -23.93 3.17
C THR A 463 7.56 -23.78 3.73
N LEU A 464 7.36 -24.02 5.03
CA LEU A 464 6.03 -23.89 5.63
C LEU A 464 5.59 -22.42 5.75
N PHE A 465 6.51 -21.53 6.12
CA PHE A 465 6.18 -20.14 6.42
C PHE A 465 6.36 -19.19 5.24
N GLY A 466 7.05 -19.61 4.18
CA GLY A 466 7.29 -18.80 3.00
C GLY A 466 6.00 -18.20 2.42
N PRO A 467 4.95 -18.99 2.17
CA PRO A 467 3.69 -18.51 1.61
C PRO A 467 2.70 -17.92 2.64
N LEU A 468 3.04 -17.78 3.92
CA LEU A 468 2.12 -17.28 4.95
C LEU A 468 1.50 -15.92 4.63
N ALA A 469 2.22 -15.06 3.89
CA ALA A 469 1.73 -13.77 3.43
C ALA A 469 0.47 -13.86 2.57
N LEU A 470 0.15 -15.02 1.97
CA LEU A 470 -1.13 -15.23 1.28
C LEU A 470 -2.32 -14.93 2.22
N LEU A 471 -2.18 -15.26 3.50
CA LEU A 471 -3.20 -14.99 4.51
C LEU A 471 -3.30 -13.50 4.86
N LEU A 472 -2.24 -12.73 4.67
CA LEU A 472 -2.24 -11.28 4.87
C LEU A 472 -2.81 -10.54 3.67
N ILE A 473 -2.39 -10.90 2.46
CA ILE A 473 -2.84 -10.22 1.24
C ILE A 473 -4.32 -10.50 0.99
N PHE A 474 -4.82 -11.69 1.34
CA PHE A 474 -6.25 -12.00 1.26
C PHE A 474 -7.04 -11.57 2.49
N HIS A 475 -6.45 -10.86 3.45
CA HIS A 475 -7.17 -10.42 4.64
C HIS A 475 -8.16 -9.30 4.29
N THR A 476 -9.38 -9.31 4.83
CA THR A 476 -10.44 -8.35 4.47
C THR A 476 -10.14 -6.90 4.86
N GLU A 477 -9.24 -6.68 5.82
CA GLU A 477 -8.74 -5.32 6.14
C GLU A 477 -7.66 -4.83 5.17
N HIS A 478 -7.11 -5.71 4.30
CA HIS A 478 -6.22 -5.27 3.23
C HIS A 478 -7.04 -4.62 2.11
N LEU A 479 -6.66 -3.42 1.70
CA LEU A 479 -7.40 -2.61 0.73
C LEU A 479 -7.55 -3.33 -0.61
N ASP A 480 -6.46 -3.93 -1.09
CA ASP A 480 -6.41 -4.64 -2.37
C ASP A 480 -6.74 -6.14 -2.24
N ALA A 481 -7.34 -6.60 -1.14
CA ALA A 481 -7.58 -8.03 -0.94
C ALA A 481 -8.40 -8.65 -2.09
N SER A 482 -9.50 -7.99 -2.47
CA SER A 482 -10.35 -8.46 -3.58
C SER A 482 -9.61 -8.44 -4.91
N LEU A 483 -8.73 -7.46 -5.11
CA LEU A 483 -7.89 -7.32 -6.29
C LEU A 483 -6.92 -8.49 -6.42
N PHE A 484 -6.21 -8.80 -5.33
CA PHE A 484 -5.28 -9.94 -5.28
C PHE A 484 -6.02 -11.25 -5.48
N PHE A 485 -7.23 -11.38 -4.94
CA PHE A 485 -8.03 -12.57 -5.15
C PHE A 485 -8.48 -12.72 -6.61
N GLU A 486 -8.85 -11.63 -7.28
CA GLU A 486 -9.14 -11.66 -8.71
C GLU A 486 -7.89 -12.03 -9.54
N GLN A 487 -6.71 -11.50 -9.19
CA GLN A 487 -5.44 -11.91 -9.82
C GLN A 487 -5.14 -13.40 -9.59
N TRP A 488 -5.36 -13.89 -8.38
CA TRP A 488 -5.21 -15.30 -8.03
C TRP A 488 -6.12 -16.19 -8.89
N GLN A 489 -7.36 -15.79 -9.12
CA GLN A 489 -8.30 -16.56 -9.95
C GLN A 489 -7.93 -16.57 -11.44
N ASN A 490 -7.28 -15.52 -11.92
CA ASN A 490 -6.92 -15.36 -13.33
C ASN A 490 -5.51 -15.88 -13.67
N ALA A 491 -4.65 -16.09 -12.67
CA ALA A 491 -3.32 -16.64 -12.89
C ALA A 491 -3.39 -18.12 -13.28
N SER A 492 -2.54 -18.52 -14.22
CA SER A 492 -2.42 -19.90 -14.68
C SER A 492 -1.56 -20.76 -13.75
N SER A 493 -0.66 -20.14 -12.99
CA SER A 493 0.25 -20.79 -12.04
C SER A 493 0.55 -19.91 -10.82
N PHE A 494 1.14 -20.53 -9.79
CA PHE A 494 1.59 -19.84 -8.59
C PHE A 494 2.78 -18.91 -8.87
N ASP A 495 3.69 -19.26 -9.80
CA ASP A 495 4.79 -18.38 -10.20
C ASP A 495 4.28 -17.15 -10.97
N GLU A 496 3.30 -17.31 -11.85
CA GLU A 496 2.67 -16.18 -12.54
C GLU A 496 2.01 -15.22 -11.55
N PHE A 497 1.27 -15.75 -10.57
CA PHE A 497 0.67 -14.94 -9.51
C PHE A 497 1.72 -14.18 -8.69
N GLN A 498 2.80 -14.85 -8.27
CA GLN A 498 3.90 -14.21 -7.55
C GLN A 498 4.60 -13.12 -8.38
N SER A 499 4.81 -13.39 -9.67
CA SER A 499 5.42 -12.45 -10.62
C SER A 499 4.56 -11.20 -10.81
N ALA A 500 3.24 -11.36 -10.91
CA ALA A 500 2.29 -10.25 -10.97
C ALA A 500 2.31 -9.39 -9.69
N LEU A 501 2.31 -10.02 -8.51
CA LEU A 501 2.44 -9.33 -7.22
C LEU A 501 3.73 -8.49 -7.14
N ALA A 502 4.85 -9.06 -7.60
CA ALA A 502 6.14 -8.36 -7.59
C ALA A 502 6.19 -7.21 -8.61
N ALA A 503 5.65 -7.42 -9.82
CA ALA A 503 5.69 -6.44 -10.90
C ALA A 503 4.76 -5.24 -10.64
N GLU A 504 3.51 -5.50 -10.25
CA GLU A 504 2.46 -4.49 -10.14
C GLU A 504 2.42 -3.83 -8.75
N HIS A 505 2.65 -4.61 -7.71
CA HIS A 505 2.48 -4.19 -6.30
C HIS A 505 3.80 -4.04 -5.54
N ASN A 506 4.92 -4.40 -6.16
CA ASN A 506 6.24 -4.45 -5.53
C ASN A 506 6.27 -5.34 -4.28
N LEU A 507 5.37 -6.33 -4.22
CA LEU A 507 5.16 -7.20 -3.07
C LEU A 507 5.97 -8.49 -3.23
N CYS A 508 6.87 -8.75 -2.28
CA CYS A 508 7.61 -9.99 -2.21
C CYS A 508 6.89 -10.90 -1.20
N LEU A 509 6.22 -11.93 -1.70
CA LEU A 509 5.38 -12.82 -0.90
C LEU A 509 6.17 -13.44 0.26
N TYR A 510 7.35 -13.99 -0.01
CA TYR A 510 8.20 -14.60 1.02
C TYR A 510 8.66 -13.61 2.09
N GLY A 511 9.10 -12.42 1.65
CA GLY A 511 9.50 -11.35 2.56
C GLY A 511 8.33 -10.84 3.40
N ALA A 512 7.12 -10.82 2.86
CA ALA A 512 5.93 -10.34 3.55
C ALA A 512 5.55 -11.26 4.72
N SER A 513 5.82 -12.56 4.59
CA SER A 513 5.59 -13.54 5.65
C SER A 513 6.36 -13.22 6.92
N SER A 514 7.52 -12.56 6.79
CA SER A 514 8.30 -12.11 7.96
C SER A 514 7.55 -11.11 8.84
N LEU A 515 6.62 -10.31 8.30
CA LEU A 515 5.86 -9.34 9.08
C LEU A 515 4.95 -10.05 10.10
N LEU A 516 4.27 -11.12 9.66
CA LEU A 516 3.42 -11.96 10.51
C LEU A 516 4.27 -12.68 11.57
N LEU A 517 5.38 -13.29 11.16
CA LEU A 517 6.27 -14.03 12.04
C LEU A 517 6.93 -13.15 13.11
N VAL A 518 7.41 -11.95 12.73
CA VAL A 518 7.96 -10.98 13.68
C VAL A 518 6.91 -10.56 14.71
N ARG A 519 5.67 -10.30 14.26
CA ARG A 519 4.56 -9.96 15.15
C ARG A 519 4.28 -11.06 16.19
N TRP A 520 4.49 -12.31 15.81
CA TRP A 520 4.32 -13.47 16.69
C TRP A 520 5.59 -13.93 17.43
N GLY A 521 6.69 -13.18 17.32
CA GLY A 521 7.90 -13.40 18.13
C GLY A 521 8.88 -14.45 17.58
N PHE A 522 8.85 -14.76 16.29
CA PHE A 522 9.76 -15.74 15.67
C PHE A 522 11.20 -15.25 15.53
N THR A 523 12.14 -16.21 15.44
CA THR A 523 13.59 -15.97 15.43
C THR A 523 14.06 -15.13 14.23
N SER A 524 15.19 -14.43 14.42
CA SER A 524 15.78 -13.57 13.38
C SER A 524 16.28 -14.35 12.17
N LYS A 525 16.75 -15.60 12.32
CA LYS A 525 17.35 -16.36 11.22
C LYS A 525 16.32 -16.71 10.13
N VAL A 526 15.12 -17.18 10.51
CA VAL A 526 14.03 -17.46 9.55
C VAL A 526 13.63 -16.18 8.83
N ASN A 527 13.36 -15.12 9.59
CA ASN A 527 12.93 -13.83 9.07
C ASN A 527 13.96 -13.20 8.11
N GLN A 528 15.26 -13.27 8.44
CA GLN A 528 16.34 -12.79 7.57
C GLN A 528 16.46 -13.59 6.27
N THR A 529 16.16 -14.89 6.31
CA THR A 529 16.32 -15.77 5.15
C THR A 529 15.11 -15.74 4.22
N LEU A 530 13.90 -15.50 4.74
CA LEU A 530 12.68 -15.38 3.94
C LEU A 530 12.79 -14.32 2.83
N TRP A 531 13.44 -13.19 3.11
CA TRP A 531 13.68 -12.15 2.10
C TRP A 531 14.61 -12.60 0.98
N ARG A 532 15.56 -13.51 1.26
CA ARG A 532 16.49 -14.04 0.24
C ARG A 532 15.82 -14.95 -0.77
N LEU A 533 14.69 -15.59 -0.41
CA LEU A 533 13.90 -16.38 -1.36
C LEU A 533 13.43 -15.55 -2.57
N CYS A 534 13.18 -14.25 -2.36
CA CYS A 534 12.86 -13.31 -3.45
C CYS A 534 14.12 -12.70 -4.10
N GLN A 535 15.17 -12.39 -3.32
CA GLN A 535 16.32 -11.62 -3.80
C GLN A 535 17.40 -12.45 -4.49
N GLU A 536 17.53 -13.72 -4.13
CA GLU A 536 18.53 -14.66 -4.65
C GLU A 536 17.82 -15.89 -5.24
N PRO A 537 17.01 -15.73 -6.30
CA PRO A 537 16.21 -16.82 -6.84
C PRO A 537 17.08 -17.98 -7.37
N ASP A 538 18.32 -17.70 -7.78
CA ASP A 538 19.25 -18.69 -8.36
C ASP A 538 19.99 -19.52 -7.31
N ALA A 539 19.89 -19.15 -6.02
CA ALA A 539 20.51 -19.94 -4.98
C ALA A 539 19.84 -21.33 -4.91
N LYS A 540 20.64 -22.40 -4.97
CA LYS A 540 20.16 -23.78 -5.08
C LYS A 540 19.06 -24.15 -4.08
N VAL A 541 19.19 -23.72 -2.83
CA VAL A 541 18.16 -23.96 -1.79
C VAL A 541 16.87 -23.20 -2.04
N ASN A 542 16.95 -21.96 -2.55
CA ASN A 542 15.79 -21.15 -2.86
C ASN A 542 15.03 -21.73 -4.06
N GLN A 543 15.74 -22.20 -5.09
CA GLN A 543 15.15 -22.90 -6.24
C GLN A 543 14.36 -24.14 -5.80
N ARG A 544 14.95 -24.97 -4.92
CA ARG A 544 14.30 -26.18 -4.40
C ARG A 544 13.03 -25.87 -3.60
N ILE A 545 13.10 -24.88 -2.70
CA ILE A 545 11.95 -24.43 -1.90
C ILE A 545 10.84 -23.89 -2.83
N ARG A 546 11.17 -23.00 -3.76
CA ARG A 546 10.21 -22.43 -4.72
C ARG A 546 9.59 -23.51 -5.61
N CYS A 547 10.39 -24.47 -6.09
CA CYS A 547 9.90 -25.60 -6.87
C CYS A 547 8.84 -26.41 -6.09
N CYS A 548 9.08 -26.66 -4.79
CA CYS A 548 8.10 -27.37 -3.96
C CYS A 548 6.82 -26.55 -3.75
N HIS A 549 6.92 -25.23 -3.55
CA HIS A 549 5.74 -24.36 -3.52
C HIS A 549 4.98 -24.41 -4.85
N GLU A 550 5.68 -24.28 -5.97
CA GLU A 550 5.07 -24.28 -7.30
C GLU A 550 4.27 -25.56 -7.55
N LEU A 551 4.87 -26.72 -7.32
CA LEU A 551 4.20 -28.01 -7.47
C LEU A 551 2.97 -28.14 -6.56
N ALA A 552 3.10 -27.78 -5.28
CA ALA A 552 2.03 -27.92 -4.30
C ALA A 552 0.86 -26.97 -4.57
N PHE A 553 1.16 -25.69 -4.79
CA PHE A 553 0.15 -24.67 -5.05
C PHE A 553 -0.50 -24.87 -6.41
N ASN A 554 0.24 -25.29 -7.44
CA ASN A 554 -0.39 -25.58 -8.73
C ASN A 554 -1.35 -26.76 -8.62
N SER A 555 -0.90 -27.89 -8.05
CA SER A 555 -1.75 -29.07 -7.84
C SER A 555 -3.02 -28.75 -7.03
N LEU A 556 -2.86 -27.98 -5.95
CA LEU A 556 -3.97 -27.72 -5.04
C LEU A 556 -4.76 -26.47 -5.37
N CYS A 557 -4.24 -25.46 -6.03
CA CYS A 557 -4.93 -24.17 -6.13
C CYS A 557 -5.18 -23.71 -7.57
N PHE A 558 -4.42 -24.22 -8.55
CA PHE A 558 -4.49 -23.79 -9.94
C PHE A 558 -4.82 -24.96 -10.88
N ASN A 559 -6.09 -25.08 -11.28
CA ASN A 559 -6.59 -26.22 -12.07
C ASN A 559 -6.06 -26.30 -13.52
N GLN A 560 -5.36 -25.28 -14.01
CA GLN A 560 -4.91 -25.17 -15.42
C GLN A 560 -3.43 -25.47 -15.62
N ALA A 561 -2.64 -25.58 -14.55
CA ALA A 561 -1.24 -25.93 -14.66
C ALA A 561 -1.09 -27.44 -14.88
N GLN A 562 -0.76 -27.86 -16.11
CA GLN A 562 -0.22 -29.20 -16.30
C GLN A 562 1.13 -29.30 -15.57
N ILE A 563 1.44 -30.45 -14.98
CA ILE A 563 2.82 -30.79 -14.56
C ILE A 563 3.64 -31.05 -15.84
N HIS A 564 3.75 -30.05 -16.69
CA HIS A 564 4.55 -30.03 -17.90
C HIS A 564 4.96 -28.58 -18.12
N ASP A 565 5.99 -28.19 -17.38
CA ASP A 565 6.67 -26.94 -17.61
C ASP A 565 8.13 -27.26 -17.87
N GLU A 566 8.66 -26.76 -18.99
CA GLU A 566 10.10 -26.83 -19.31
C GLU A 566 10.96 -26.30 -18.15
N GLN A 567 10.38 -25.46 -17.27
CA GLN A 567 11.01 -24.92 -16.06
C GLN A 567 11.22 -25.92 -14.91
N LEU A 568 10.38 -26.96 -14.77
CA LEU A 568 10.56 -27.99 -13.72
C LEU A 568 11.58 -29.06 -14.12
N ALA A 569 11.75 -29.27 -15.42
CA ALA A 569 12.70 -30.25 -15.99
C ALA A 569 14.16 -29.89 -15.70
N ASP A 570 14.49 -28.62 -15.51
CA ASP A 570 15.85 -28.15 -15.19
C ASP A 570 16.21 -28.34 -13.69
N VAL A 571 15.21 -28.49 -12.82
CA VAL A 571 15.41 -28.56 -11.35
C VAL A 571 15.29 -29.99 -10.82
N LEU A 572 14.44 -30.82 -11.42
CA LEU A 572 14.15 -32.19 -10.98
C LEU A 572 14.79 -33.22 -11.90
N SER A 573 15.41 -34.25 -11.31
CA SER A 573 15.74 -35.48 -12.07
C SER A 573 14.47 -36.27 -12.45
N GLU A 574 14.55 -37.15 -13.46
CA GLU A 574 13.42 -38.02 -13.85
C GLU A 574 12.86 -38.85 -12.68
N GLN A 575 13.74 -39.30 -11.77
CA GLN A 575 13.33 -40.01 -10.57
C GLN A 575 12.54 -39.10 -9.63
N GLN A 576 13.06 -37.91 -9.33
CA GLN A 576 12.38 -36.94 -8.47
C GLN A 576 11.05 -36.47 -9.06
N LEU A 577 10.95 -36.34 -10.39
CA LEU A 577 9.68 -36.03 -11.06
C LEU A 577 8.65 -37.15 -10.85
N THR A 578 9.08 -38.41 -10.94
CA THR A 578 8.20 -39.57 -10.69
C THR A 578 7.71 -39.59 -9.24
N GLU A 579 8.62 -39.38 -8.28
CA GLU A 579 8.30 -39.30 -6.85
C GLU A 579 7.37 -38.13 -6.54
N ALA A 580 7.57 -36.97 -7.17
CA ALA A 580 6.69 -35.81 -7.03
C ALA A 580 5.27 -36.11 -7.55
N ILE A 581 5.15 -36.69 -8.74
CA ILE A 581 3.84 -37.05 -9.32
C ILE A 581 3.10 -38.05 -8.43
N GLU A 582 3.79 -39.07 -7.91
CA GLU A 582 3.20 -40.05 -7.00
C GLU A 582 2.73 -39.40 -5.69
N LEU A 583 3.55 -38.52 -5.12
CA LEU A 583 3.19 -37.81 -3.90
C LEU A 583 1.99 -36.88 -4.11
N LEU A 584 1.96 -36.13 -5.21
CA LEU A 584 0.87 -35.23 -5.57
C LEU A 584 -0.44 -35.99 -5.80
N ALA A 585 -0.40 -37.17 -6.41
CA ALA A 585 -1.59 -38.00 -6.64
C ALA A 585 -2.15 -38.62 -5.35
N ASN A 586 -1.30 -38.84 -4.35
CA ASN A 586 -1.68 -39.44 -3.06
C ASN A 586 -2.14 -38.42 -2.01
N TRP A 587 -1.89 -37.13 -2.22
CA TRP A 587 -2.24 -36.05 -1.29
C TRP A 587 -3.72 -35.66 -1.39
#